data_AF-A0A1Z9F8B7-F1
#
_entry.id   AF-A0A1Z9F8B7-F1
#
_cell.length_a   1.000
_cell.length_b   1.000
_cell.length_c   1.000
_cell.angle_alpha   90.00
_cell.angle_beta   90.00
_cell.angle_gamma   90.00
#
_symmetry.space_group_name_H-M   'P 1'
#
loop_
_entity.id
_entity.type
_entity.pdbx_description
1 polymer ?
#
loop_
_entity_poly.entity_id
_entity_poly.type
_entity_poly.pdbx_seq_one_letter_code
_entity_poly.pdbx_strand_id
1 'polypeptide(L)' 'MKEFILVISMWGNDGATDHYIGQISLQQPFSEAQCNMLIEDKMWASSYENDHYHMKGHCFPAECAGKETC' A
#
# COMPACT_ATOMS: atom_id res chain seq x y z
N MET A 1 14.89 16.18 2.81
CA MET A 1 13.58 15.76 3.36
C MET A 1 13.44 14.29 3.04
N LYS A 2 12.92 13.46 3.96
CA LYS A 2 12.67 12.05 3.67
C LYS A 2 11.43 11.96 2.77
N GLU A 3 11.62 11.43 1.57
CA GLU A 3 10.54 11.21 0.60
C GLU A 3 9.99 9.80 0.82
N PHE A 4 8.67 9.68 0.70
CA PHE A 4 7.95 8.42 0.85
C PHE A 4 7.17 8.10 -0.42
N ILE A 5 7.11 6.81 -0.74
CA ILE A 5 6.35 6.25 -1.84
C ILE A 5 5.21 5.45 -1.23
N LEU A 6 3.99 5.74 -1.69
CA LEU A 6 2.82 4.96 -1.32
C LEU A 6 2.77 3.69 -2.18
N VAL A 7 2.75 2.54 -1.53
CA VAL A 7 2.58 1.23 -2.16
C VAL A 7 1.27 0.63 -1.66
N ILE A 8 0.38 0.28 -2.58
CA ILE A 8 -0.87 -0.40 -2.30
C ILE A 8 -0.71 -1.84 -2.75
N SER A 9 -0.70 -2.76 -1.79
CA SER A 9 -0.67 -4.20 -2.04
C SER A 9 -2.09 -4.75 -2.07
N MET A 10 -2.32 -5.77 -2.89
CA MET A 10 -3.61 -6.43 -3.07
C MET A 10 -3.48 -7.90 -2.65
N TRP A 11 -4.42 -8.35 -1.86
CA TRP A 11 -4.42 -9.67 -1.23
C TRP A 11 -5.75 -10.36 -1.51
N GLY A 12 -5.69 -11.58 -2.04
CA GLY A 12 -6.85 -12.42 -2.33
C GLY A 12 -7.07 -13.43 -1.21
N ASN A 13 -8.33 -13.65 -0.83
CA ASN A 13 -8.70 -14.63 0.19
C ASN A 13 -9.31 -15.88 -0.47
N ASP A 14 -8.76 -17.05 -0.17
CA ASP A 14 -9.26 -18.34 -0.68
C ASP A 14 -10.25 -19.05 0.27
N GLY A 15 -10.68 -18.37 1.33
CA GLY A 15 -11.51 -18.89 2.42
C GLY A 15 -10.71 -19.41 3.62
N ALA A 16 -9.38 -19.54 3.53
CA ALA A 16 -8.53 -19.97 4.63
C ALA A 16 -7.35 -19.04 4.89
N THR A 17 -6.72 -18.50 3.84
CA THR A 17 -5.53 -17.65 3.93
C THR A 17 -5.56 -16.51 2.91
N ASP A 18 -4.92 -15.40 3.26
CA ASP A 18 -4.67 -14.31 2.33
C ASP A 18 -3.40 -14.57 1.52
N HIS A 19 -3.52 -14.45 0.20
CA HIS A 19 -2.43 -14.59 -0.76
C HIS A 19 -2.14 -13.25 -1.41
N TYR A 20 -0.87 -12.88 -1.50
CA TYR A 20 -0.47 -11.69 -2.25
C TYR A 20 -0.75 -11.90 -3.75
N ILE A 21 -1.55 -11.03 -4.35
CA ILE A 21 -1.97 -11.12 -5.76
C ILE A 21 -1.50 -9.95 -6.63
N GLY A 22 -0.88 -8.93 -6.03
CA GLY A 22 -0.26 -7.83 -6.78
C GLY A 22 -0.03 -6.58 -5.94
N GLN A 23 0.61 -5.57 -6.54
CA GLN A 23 0.77 -4.26 -5.93
C GLN A 23 0.83 -3.16 -6.98
N ILE A 24 0.52 -1.94 -6.56
CA ILE A 24 0.75 -0.72 -7.29
C ILE A 24 1.54 0.26 -6.42
N SER A 25 2.56 0.88 -6.99
CA SER A 25 3.29 1.97 -6.35
C SER A 25 2.94 3.29 -7.04
N LEU A 26 2.61 4.30 -6.25
CA LEU A 26 2.43 5.65 -6.76
C LEU A 26 3.82 6.28 -6.87
N GLN A 27 4.30 6.52 -8.09
CA GLN A 27 5.62 7.09 -8.34
C GLN A 27 5.75 8.58 -7.95
N GLN A 28 4.77 9.14 -7.26
CA GLN A 28 4.80 10.49 -6.73
C GLN A 28 5.45 10.49 -5.33
N PRO A 29 6.47 11.33 -5.08
CA PRO A 29 7.04 11.47 -3.76
C PRO A 29 6.10 12.24 -2.83
N PHE A 30 5.94 11.74 -1.60
CA PHE A 30 5.18 12.37 -0.53
C PHE A 30 6.06 12.65 0.68
N SER A 31 5.63 13.59 1.52
CA SER A 31 6.09 13.58 2.92
C SER A 31 5.48 12.40 3.67
N GLU A 32 6.10 12.00 4.78
CA GLU A 32 5.57 10.94 5.66
C GLU A 32 4.13 11.21 6.10
N ALA A 33 3.84 12.44 6.53
CA ALA A 33 2.51 12.84 6.99
C ALA A 33 1.46 12.77 5.87
N GLN A 34 1.81 13.21 4.65
CA GLN A 34 0.92 13.11 3.49
C GLN A 34 0.68 11.65 3.10
N CYS A 35 1.73 10.82 3.15
CA CYS A 35 1.62 9.41 2.81
C CYS A 35 0.72 8.68 3.82
N ASN A 36 0.93 8.90 5.13
CA ASN A 36 0.11 8.30 6.18
C ASN A 36 -1.36 8.75 6.08
N MET A 37 -1.61 10.03 5.79
CA MET A 37 -2.96 10.53 5.55
C MET A 37 -3.66 9.77 4.40
N LEU A 38 -2.94 9.46 3.31
CA LEU A 38 -3.50 8.72 2.16
C LEU A 38 -3.78 7.24 2.45
N ILE A 39 -3.12 6.65 3.45
CA ILE A 39 -3.39 5.28 3.93
C ILE A 39 -4.58 5.26 4.89
N GLU A 40 -4.63 6.22 5.81
CA GLU A 40 -5.68 6.33 6.83
C GLU A 40 -7.02 6.80 6.25
N ASP A 41 -6.97 7.62 5.19
CA ASP A 41 -8.18 8.07 4.53
C ASP A 41 -8.92 6.87 3.94
N LYS A 42 -10.12 6.64 4.46
CA LYS A 42 -11.12 5.66 4.01
C LYS A 42 -11.50 5.79 2.52
N MET A 43 -10.84 6.65 1.76
CA MET A 43 -10.98 6.82 0.31
C MET A 43 -10.83 5.51 -0.48
N TRP A 44 -10.10 4.52 0.04
CA TRP A 44 -9.89 3.22 -0.63
C TRP A 44 -10.83 2.11 -0.15
N ALA A 45 -11.42 2.26 1.05
CA ALA A 45 -12.24 1.22 1.67
C ALA A 45 -13.52 0.93 0.87
N SER A 46 -14.12 1.95 0.24
CA SER A 46 -15.35 1.79 -0.54
C SER A 46 -15.16 1.12 -1.91
N SER A 47 -13.93 0.99 -2.40
CA SER A 47 -13.67 0.65 -3.81
C SER A 47 -13.09 -0.74 -4.01
N TYR A 48 -12.57 -1.40 -2.96
CA TYR A 48 -11.77 -2.62 -3.14
C TYR A 48 -11.80 -3.66 -2.01
N GLU A 49 -12.67 -3.52 -1.00
CA GLU A 49 -12.86 -4.57 0.02
C GLU A 49 -14.08 -5.42 -0.32
N ASN A 50 -13.86 -6.72 -0.54
CA ASN A 50 -14.90 -7.73 -0.56
C ASN A 50 -14.36 -9.05 0.00
N ASP A 51 -15.22 -10.06 0.09
CA ASP A 51 -14.88 -11.36 0.67
C ASP A 51 -13.74 -12.10 -0.06
N HIS A 52 -13.40 -11.69 -1.28
CA HIS A 52 -12.40 -12.34 -2.13
C HIS A 52 -11.09 -11.59 -2.24
N TYR A 53 -11.08 -10.26 -2.08
CA TYR A 53 -9.86 -9.49 -2.06
C TYR A 53 -9.96 -8.22 -1.22
N HIS A 54 -8.82 -7.80 -0.69
CA HIS A 54 -8.66 -6.53 0.00
C HIS A 54 -7.33 -5.88 -0.38
N MET A 55 -7.20 -4.60 -0.09
CA MET A 55 -5.99 -3.82 -0.36
C MET A 55 -5.36 -3.30 0.94
N LYS A 56 -4.04 -3.19 0.98
CA LYS A 56 -3.28 -2.62 2.10
C LYS A 56 -2.30 -1.56 1.59
N GLY A 57 -2.47 -0.33 2.06
CA GLY A 57 -1.55 0.77 1.82
C GLY A 57 -0.34 0.71 2.74
N HIS A 58 0.84 1.03 2.21
CA HIS A 58 2.11 1.09 2.93
C HIS A 58 2.91 2.30 2.48
N CYS A 59 3.48 3.03 3.43
CA CYS A 59 4.40 4.14 3.17
C CYS A 59 5.83 3.65 3.28
N PHE A 60 6.52 3.56 2.15
CA PHE A 60 7.92 3.18 2.13
C PHE A 60 8.81 4.40 1.94
N PRO A 61 9.93 4.51 2.66
CA PRO A 61 10.94 5.51 2.34
C PRO A 61 11.40 5.30 0.89
N ALA A 62 11.45 6.36 0.08
CA ALA A 62 11.88 6.29 -1.32
C ALA A 62 13.31 5.74 -1.44
N GLU A 63 14.15 6.00 -0.42
CA GLU A 63 15.50 5.46 -0.31
C GLU A 63 15.57 3.92 -0.18
N CYS A 64 14.45 3.27 0.15
CA CYS A 64 14.33 1.83 0.31
C CYS A 64 13.74 1.12 -0.92
N ALA A 65 13.31 1.87 -1.94
CA ALA A 65 12.77 1.28 -3.17
C ALA A 65 13.84 0.44 -3.88
N GLY A 66 13.57 -0.85 -4.09
CA GLY A 66 14.47 -1.77 -4.80
C GLY A 66 15.62 -2.34 -3.96
N LYS A 67 15.63 -2.14 -2.64
CA LYS A 67 16.63 -2.71 -1.73
C LYS A 67 16.06 -3.92 -0.98
N GLU A 68 16.88 -4.96 -0.79
CA GLU A 68 16.48 -6.17 -0.04
C GLU A 68 16.35 -5.92 1.48
N THR A 69 17.04 -4.91 2.00
CA THR A 69 17.00 -4.53 3.42
C THR A 69 16.75 -3.04 3.58
N CYS A 70 15.65 -2.77 4.28
CA CYS A 70 15.21 -1.52 4.87
C CYS A 70 14.44 -1.95 6.14
#